data_AF-A0A2E1ZG45-F1
#
_entry.id   AF-A0A2E1ZG45-F1
#
_cell.length_a   1.000
_cell.length_b   1.000
_cell.length_c   1.000
_cell.angle_alpha   90.00
_cell.angle_beta   90.00
_cell.angle_gamma   90.00
#
_symmetry.space_group_name_H-M   'P 1'
#
loop_
_entity.id
_entity.type
_entity.pdbx_description
1 polymer ?
#
loop_
_entity_poly.entity_id
_entity_poly.type
_entity_poly.pdbx_seq_one_letter_code
_entity_poly.pdbx_strand_id
1 'polypeptide(L)'
;MEPRGPQKINPFIFLYISRISNLNKIIGITSSIIIMAGCLLKAFHLQGAALLLTSGFLIFSLIFMPSIIFYQLKERKIIHAIAGFFLSTLILGVLFKIMHWPFADFLLSWSVTISLFGITPVYIIRNYYAKVNEDFSKEDRMKNIVIGIFIFTLLSLWYAMIDLSRIPSPYSIP
;
A
#
# COMPACT_ATOMS: atom_id res chain seq x y z
N MET A 1 16.20 2.38 -38.84
CA MET A 1 15.42 2.90 -37.70
C MET A 1 16.40 3.60 -36.78
N GLU A 2 16.47 4.92 -36.85
CA GLU A 2 17.37 5.75 -36.05
C GLU A 2 17.07 5.56 -34.54
N PRO A 3 18.07 5.32 -33.67
CA PRO A 3 17.84 5.34 -32.23
C PRO A 3 17.44 6.76 -31.81
N ARG A 4 16.26 6.90 -31.20
CA ARG A 4 15.79 8.14 -30.59
C ARG A 4 16.80 8.53 -29.50
N GLY A 5 17.69 9.48 -29.81
CA GLY A 5 18.66 10.03 -28.85
C GLY A 5 17.97 10.56 -27.59
N PRO A 6 18.68 10.65 -26.45
CA PRO A 6 18.08 11.05 -25.19
C PRO A 6 17.43 12.43 -25.33
N GLN A 7 16.10 12.49 -25.19
CA GLN A 7 15.37 13.76 -25.16
C GLN A 7 15.88 14.58 -23.98
N LYS A 8 16.58 15.69 -24.26
CA LYS A 8 17.00 16.65 -23.23
C LYS A 8 15.73 17.25 -22.59
N ILE A 9 15.39 16.77 -21.40
CA ILE A 9 14.27 17.27 -20.62
C ILE A 9 14.60 18.72 -20.21
N ASN A 10 13.69 19.65 -20.48
CA ASN A 10 13.86 21.06 -20.14
C ASN A 10 14.17 21.20 -18.62
N PRO A 11 15.19 21.97 -18.22
CA PRO A 11 15.57 22.13 -16.81
C PRO A 11 14.41 22.63 -15.93
N PHE A 12 13.48 23.43 -16.45
CA PHE A 12 12.27 23.84 -15.73
C PHE A 12 11.32 22.67 -15.48
N ILE A 13 11.16 21.76 -16.45
CA ILE A 13 10.34 20.55 -16.30
C ILE A 13 10.98 19.59 -15.30
N PHE A 14 12.32 19.45 -15.34
CA PHE A 14 13.06 18.65 -14.37
C PHE A 14 12.89 19.18 -12.94
N LEU A 15 13.05 20.50 -12.75
CA LEU A 15 12.83 21.15 -11.45
C LEU A 15 11.40 20.94 -10.95
N TYR A 16 10.41 21.07 -11.83
CA TYR A 16 9.00 20.87 -11.50
C TYR A 16 8.69 19.43 -11.06
N ILE A 17 9.20 18.43 -11.78
CA ILE A 17 9.04 17.00 -11.43
C ILE A 17 9.73 16.69 -10.10
N SER A 18 10.93 17.23 -9.88
CA SER A 18 11.66 17.10 -8.61
C SER A 18 10.88 17.72 -7.44
N ARG A 19 10.25 18.87 -7.66
CA ARG A 19 9.41 19.53 -6.64
C ARG A 19 8.20 18.66 -6.27
N ILE A 20 7.48 18.12 -7.25
CA ILE A 20 6.32 17.24 -7.00
C ILE A 20 6.72 15.99 -6.22
N SER A 21 7.84 15.36 -6.59
CA SER A 21 8.26 14.13 -5.90
C SER A 21 8.64 14.39 -4.43
N ASN A 22 9.26 15.53 -4.12
CA ASN A 22 9.55 15.94 -2.75
C ASN A 22 8.28 16.25 -1.96
N LEU A 23 7.30 16.94 -2.57
CA LEU A 23 6.01 17.20 -1.94
C LEU A 23 5.27 15.91 -1.59
N ASN A 24 5.24 14.94 -2.50
CA ASN A 24 4.61 13.65 -2.26
C ASN A 24 5.22 12.90 -1.07
N LYS A 25 6.55 12.94 -0.92
CA LYS A 25 7.23 12.34 0.25
C LYS A 25 6.77 13.00 1.55
N ILE A 26 6.70 14.33 1.58
CA ILE A 26 6.23 15.09 2.75
C ILE A 26 4.78 14.73 3.05
N ILE A 27 3.89 14.71 2.05
CA ILE A 27 2.49 14.35 2.22
C ILE A 27 2.34 12.93 2.79
N GLY A 28 3.12 11.96 2.29
CA GLY A 28 3.11 10.59 2.80
C GLY A 28 3.54 10.48 4.26
N ILE A 29 4.62 11.16 4.65
CA ILE A 29 5.11 11.18 6.04
C ILE A 29 4.09 11.87 6.95
N THR A 30 3.63 13.07 6.58
CA THR A 30 2.67 13.86 7.37
C THR A 30 1.36 13.11 7.56
N SER A 31 0.80 12.53 6.49
CA SER A 31 -0.43 11.73 6.59
C SER A 31 -0.26 10.48 7.46
N SER A 32 0.90 9.82 7.41
CA SER A 32 1.21 8.69 8.29
C SER A 32 1.26 9.09 9.78
N ILE A 33 1.85 10.25 10.09
CA ILE A 33 1.86 10.80 11.46
C ILE A 33 0.45 11.14 11.93
N ILE A 34 -0.36 11.76 11.06
CA ILE A 34 -1.76 12.08 11.35
C ILE A 34 -2.56 10.81 11.62
N ILE A 35 -2.39 9.76 10.81
CA ILE A 35 -3.03 8.45 11.03
C ILE A 35 -2.62 7.85 12.38
N MET A 36 -1.32 7.84 12.68
CA MET A 36 -0.80 7.32 13.94
C MET A 36 -1.39 8.07 15.15
N ALA A 37 -1.41 9.39 15.11
CA ALA A 37 -2.05 10.21 16.13
C ALA A 37 -3.55 9.92 16.24
N GLY A 38 -4.27 9.81 15.11
CA GLY A 38 -5.68 9.46 15.07
C GLY A 38 -5.97 8.10 15.71
N CYS A 39 -5.14 7.09 15.44
CA CYS A 39 -5.24 5.77 16.06
C CYS A 39 -5.06 5.83 17.57
N LEU A 40 -4.10 6.61 18.07
CA LEU A 40 -3.90 6.82 19.51
C LEU A 40 -5.12 7.51 20.14
N LEU A 41 -5.62 8.59 19.54
CA LEU A 41 -6.82 9.27 20.03
C LEU A 41 -8.03 8.32 20.07
N LYS A 42 -8.20 7.47 19.04
CA LYS A 42 -9.27 6.47 19.00
C LYS A 42 -9.12 5.42 20.10
N ALA A 43 -7.90 4.96 20.36
CA ALA A 43 -7.60 3.98 21.41
C ALA A 43 -7.87 4.52 22.82
N PHE A 44 -7.58 5.80 23.07
CA PHE A 44 -7.85 6.47 24.34
C PHE A 44 -9.26 7.09 24.43
N HIS A 45 -10.13 6.85 23.45
CA HIS A 45 -11.48 7.44 23.38
C HIS A 45 -11.51 8.98 23.45
N LEU A 46 -10.45 9.64 22.96
CA LEU A 46 -10.33 11.10 22.97
C LEU A 46 -11.15 11.74 21.83
N GLN A 47 -11.63 12.96 22.07
CA GLN A 47 -12.39 13.73 21.08
C GLN A 47 -11.52 14.05 19.85
N GLY A 48 -12.15 14.17 18.68
CA GLY A 48 -11.46 14.49 17.42
C GLY A 48 -10.80 13.30 16.70
N ALA A 49 -10.76 12.11 17.31
CA ALA A 49 -10.18 10.90 16.71
C ALA A 49 -10.75 10.60 15.31
N ALA A 50 -12.07 10.67 15.16
CA ALA A 50 -12.75 10.39 13.90
C ALA A 50 -12.30 11.31 12.75
N LEU A 51 -12.17 12.61 13.03
CA LEU A 51 -11.78 13.61 12.04
C LEU A 51 -10.31 13.45 11.63
N LEU A 52 -9.42 13.27 12.61
CA LEU A 52 -7.99 13.11 12.37
C LEU A 52 -7.68 11.80 11.60
N LEU A 53 -8.35 10.71 11.98
CA LEU A 53 -8.20 9.41 11.34
C LEU A 53 -8.78 9.45 9.92
N THR A 54 -9.99 9.97 9.73
CA THR A 54 -10.59 10.08 8.38
C THR A 54 -9.75 10.95 7.45
N SER A 55 -9.34 12.14 7.89
CA SER A 55 -8.51 13.03 7.07
C SER A 55 -7.14 12.41 6.74
N GLY A 56 -6.46 11.80 7.71
CA GLY A 56 -5.18 11.14 7.50
C GLY A 56 -5.27 9.99 6.48
N PHE A 57 -6.22 9.08 6.68
CA PHE A 57 -6.44 7.94 5.78
C PHE A 57 -6.85 8.39 4.37
N LEU A 58 -7.71 9.40 4.23
CA LEU A 58 -8.11 9.93 2.92
C LEU A 58 -6.96 10.62 2.19
N ILE A 59 -6.17 11.46 2.87
CA ILE A 59 -4.98 12.10 2.27
C ILE A 59 -3.99 11.02 1.80
N PHE A 60 -3.74 10.01 2.63
CA PHE A 60 -2.83 8.93 2.28
C PHE A 60 -3.33 8.12 1.07
N SER A 61 -4.61 7.73 1.08
CA SER A 61 -5.19 6.85 0.06
C SER A 61 -5.53 7.56 -1.25
N LEU A 62 -5.93 8.84 -1.22
CA LEU A 62 -6.41 9.58 -2.40
C LEU A 62 -5.37 10.53 -2.99
N ILE A 63 -4.34 10.92 -2.24
CA ILE A 63 -3.30 11.85 -2.73
C ILE A 63 -1.97 11.13 -2.87
N PHE A 64 -1.46 10.55 -1.78
CA PHE A 64 -0.14 9.93 -1.76
C PHE A 64 -0.09 8.65 -2.61
N MET A 65 -1.01 7.71 -2.36
CA MET A 65 -1.04 6.42 -3.09
C MET A 65 -1.22 6.58 -4.61
N PRO A 66 -2.19 7.37 -5.12
CA PRO A 66 -2.37 7.53 -6.56
C PRO A 66 -1.17 8.16 -7.23
N SER A 67 -0.47 9.09 -6.56
CA SER A 67 0.75 9.66 -7.12
C SER A 67 1.88 8.63 -7.25
N ILE A 68 2.03 7.70 -6.29
CA ILE A 68 2.99 6.61 -6.39
C ILE A 68 2.58 5.65 -7.52
N ILE A 69 1.31 5.26 -7.58
CA ILE A 69 0.79 4.36 -8.62
C ILE A 69 1.06 4.95 -10.00
N PHE A 70 0.79 6.25 -10.20
CA PHE A 70 1.07 6.92 -11.47
C PHE A 70 2.55 6.89 -11.84
N TYR A 71 3.44 7.11 -10.86
CA TYR A 71 4.88 7.01 -11.08
C TYR A 71 5.30 5.57 -11.48
N GLN A 72 4.79 4.55 -10.79
CA GLN A 72 5.06 3.14 -11.11
C GLN A 72 4.56 2.76 -12.51
N LEU A 73 3.38 3.25 -12.91
CA LEU A 73 2.85 3.04 -14.26
C LEU A 73 3.72 3.72 -15.33
N LYS A 74 4.22 4.92 -15.06
CA LYS A 74 5.16 5.63 -15.96
C LYS A 74 6.46 4.85 -16.15
N GLU A 75 6.96 4.21 -15.10
CA GLU A 75 8.12 3.32 -15.14
C GLU A 75 7.82 1.89 -15.66
N ARG A 76 6.59 1.63 -16.14
CA ARG A 76 6.10 0.31 -16.58
C ARG A 76 6.21 -0.78 -15.52
N LYS A 77 6.24 -0.41 -14.24
CA LYS A 77 6.24 -1.32 -13.08
C LYS A 77 4.80 -1.71 -12.70
N ILE A 78 4.10 -2.35 -13.62
CA ILE A 78 2.65 -2.64 -13.52
C ILE A 78 2.30 -3.42 -12.25
N ILE A 79 3.09 -4.44 -11.87
CA ILE A 79 2.85 -5.25 -10.66
C ILE A 79 2.88 -4.36 -9.40
N HIS A 80 3.81 -3.41 -9.31
CA HIS A 80 3.90 -2.49 -8.17
C HIS A 80 2.75 -1.47 -8.17
N ALA A 81 2.28 -1.03 -9.34
CA ALA A 81 1.11 -0.18 -9.44
C ALA A 81 -0.17 -0.90 -8.96
N ILE A 82 -0.37 -2.15 -9.38
CA ILE A 82 -1.48 -2.99 -8.92
C ILE A 82 -1.38 -3.24 -7.40
N ALA A 83 -0.18 -3.55 -6.90
CA ALA A 83 0.07 -3.70 -5.47
C ALA A 83 -0.30 -2.43 -4.69
N GLY A 84 0.13 -1.25 -5.17
CA GLY A 84 -0.20 0.03 -4.56
C GLY A 84 -1.70 0.32 -4.55
N PHE A 85 -2.42 -0.04 -5.63
CA PHE A 85 -3.87 0.10 -5.70
C PHE A 85 -4.56 -0.74 -4.63
N PHE A 86 -4.25 -2.04 -4.54
CA PHE A 86 -4.88 -2.92 -3.54
C PHE A 86 -4.49 -2.54 -2.11
N LEU A 87 -3.26 -2.09 -1.88
CA LEU A 87 -2.85 -1.54 -0.59
C LEU A 87 -3.65 -0.29 -0.21
N SER A 88 -3.90 0.61 -1.17
CA SER A 88 -4.77 1.78 -0.94
C SER A 88 -6.20 1.36 -0.60
N THR A 89 -6.76 0.37 -1.30
CA THR A 89 -8.10 -0.15 -0.98
C THR A 89 -8.18 -0.86 0.37
N LEU A 90 -7.12 -1.56 0.78
CA LEU A 90 -7.01 -2.17 2.11
C LEU A 90 -7.06 -1.09 3.20
N ILE A 91 -6.29 -0.01 3.02
CA ILE A 91 -6.23 1.13 3.94
C ILE A 91 -7.60 1.81 4.05
N LEU A 92 -8.32 1.99 2.94
CA LEU A 92 -9.71 2.49 2.96
C LEU A 92 -10.67 1.51 3.65
N GLY A 93 -10.51 0.20 3.42
CA GLY A 93 -11.28 -0.83 4.11
C GLY A 93 -11.11 -0.76 5.63
N VAL A 94 -9.88 -0.54 6.11
CA VAL A 94 -9.59 -0.34 7.55
C VAL A 94 -10.28 0.92 8.07
N LEU A 95 -10.18 2.04 7.35
CA LEU A 95 -10.89 3.27 7.71
C LEU A 95 -12.40 3.02 7.83
N PHE A 96 -12.99 2.36 6.83
CA PHE A 96 -14.43 2.09 6.79
C PHE A 96 -14.83 1.18 7.95
N LYS A 97 -13.99 0.19 8.30
CA LYS A 97 -14.24 -0.69 9.46
C LYS A 97 -14.21 0.08 10.78
N ILE A 98 -13.22 0.96 10.98
CA ILE A 98 -13.09 1.79 12.19
C ILE A 98 -14.28 2.76 12.32
N MET A 99 -14.71 3.33 11.20
CA MET A 99 -15.81 4.30 11.13
C MET A 99 -17.20 3.66 11.05
N HIS A 100 -17.28 2.32 11.03
CA HIS A 100 -18.53 1.57 10.88
C HIS A 100 -19.31 1.91 9.60
N TRP A 101 -18.60 2.27 8.54
CA TRP A 101 -19.17 2.57 7.24
C TRP A 101 -19.48 1.29 6.46
N PRO A 102 -20.49 1.33 5.57
CA PRO A 102 -20.85 0.16 4.75
C PRO A 102 -19.69 -0.24 3.83
N PHE A 103 -19.70 -1.49 3.34
CA PHE A 103 -18.68 -2.06 2.45
C PHE A 103 -17.29 -2.32 3.05
N ALA A 104 -17.05 -2.02 4.34
CA ALA A 104 -15.75 -2.26 4.99
C ALA A 104 -15.24 -3.70 4.81
N ASP A 105 -16.09 -4.70 5.10
CA ASP A 105 -15.72 -6.11 5.01
C ASP A 105 -15.47 -6.59 3.58
N PHE A 106 -16.19 -6.01 2.62
CA PHE A 106 -15.97 -6.27 1.20
C PHE A 106 -14.59 -5.76 0.77
N LEU A 107 -14.27 -4.50 1.07
CA LEU A 107 -12.99 -3.88 0.71
C LEU A 107 -11.81 -4.64 1.34
N LEU A 108 -11.90 -4.97 2.64
CA LEU A 108 -10.86 -5.71 3.35
C LEU A 108 -10.67 -7.12 2.79
N SER A 109 -11.76 -7.87 2.60
CA SER A 109 -11.68 -9.25 2.14
C SER A 109 -11.09 -9.35 0.74
N TRP A 110 -11.55 -8.53 -0.21
CA TRP A 110 -11.04 -8.56 -1.59
C TRP A 110 -9.60 -8.07 -1.70
N SER A 111 -9.24 -6.98 -1.00
CA SER A 111 -7.88 -6.45 -1.05
C SER A 111 -6.86 -7.42 -0.45
N VAL A 112 -7.16 -8.05 0.69
CA VAL A 112 -6.28 -9.07 1.28
C VAL A 112 -6.21 -10.30 0.39
N THR A 113 -7.34 -10.82 -0.12
CA THR A 113 -7.36 -12.05 -0.94
C THR A 113 -6.53 -11.88 -2.22
N ILE A 114 -6.73 -10.79 -2.96
CA ILE A 114 -5.98 -10.54 -4.20
C ILE A 114 -4.50 -10.28 -3.91
N SER A 115 -4.20 -9.57 -2.83
CA SER A 115 -2.80 -9.32 -2.45
C SER A 115 -2.09 -10.61 -2.06
N LEU A 116 -2.75 -11.48 -1.28
CA LEU A 116 -2.19 -12.72 -0.76
C LEU A 116 -1.99 -13.78 -1.85
N PHE A 117 -3.00 -14.01 -2.69
CA PHE A 117 -2.97 -15.09 -3.69
C PHE A 117 -2.50 -14.64 -5.08
N GLY A 118 -2.59 -13.35 -5.39
CA GLY A 118 -2.18 -12.80 -6.68
C GLY A 118 -0.84 -12.07 -6.62
N ILE A 119 -0.82 -10.94 -5.90
CA ILE A 119 0.30 -9.98 -5.96
C ILE A 119 1.56 -10.54 -5.31
N THR A 120 1.46 -11.05 -4.08
CA THR A 120 2.62 -11.50 -3.30
C THR A 120 3.34 -12.70 -3.92
N PRO A 121 2.65 -13.77 -4.39
CA PRO A 121 3.31 -14.89 -5.08
C PRO A 121 4.04 -14.43 -6.34
N VAL A 122 3.40 -13.58 -7.16
CA VAL A 122 4.02 -12.99 -8.35
C VAL A 122 5.25 -12.15 -8.00
N TYR A 123 5.18 -11.35 -6.93
CA TYR A 123 6.31 -10.56 -6.44
C TYR A 123 7.49 -11.45 -6.02
N ILE A 124 7.25 -12.50 -5.23
CA ILE A 124 8.31 -13.42 -4.78
C ILE A 124 8.93 -14.15 -5.97
N ILE A 125 8.12 -14.72 -6.86
CA ILE A 125 8.59 -15.44 -8.06
C ILE A 125 9.44 -14.51 -8.94
N ARG A 126 8.98 -13.28 -9.17
CA ARG A 126 9.71 -12.30 -9.98
C ARG A 126 11.08 -11.96 -9.39
N ASN A 127 11.17 -11.81 -8.06
CA ASN A 127 12.44 -11.53 -7.39
C ASN A 127 13.34 -12.78 -7.31
N TYR A 128 12.76 -13.98 -7.22
CA TYR A 128 13.50 -15.23 -7.25
C TYR A 128 14.23 -15.44 -8.59
N TYR A 129 13.54 -15.19 -9.71
CA TYR A 129 14.11 -15.30 -11.06
C TYR A 129 14.88 -14.05 -11.53
N ALA A 130 14.97 -13.00 -10.70
CA ALA A 130 15.72 -11.81 -11.05
C ALA A 130 17.22 -12.15 -11.24
N LYS A 131 17.77 -11.74 -12.40
CA LYS A 131 19.19 -11.91 -12.71
C LYS A 131 20.02 -10.93 -11.89
N VAL A 132 21.12 -11.42 -11.34
CA VAL A 132 22.11 -10.60 -10.62
C VAL A 132 22.94 -9.85 -11.65
N ASN A 133 23.09 -8.54 -11.47
CA ASN A 133 23.87 -7.63 -12.30
C ASN A 133 24.65 -6.66 -11.38
N GLU A 134 25.40 -5.70 -11.94
CA GLU A 134 26.24 -4.78 -11.14
C GLU A 134 25.42 -3.90 -10.18
N ASP A 135 24.17 -3.57 -10.54
CA ASP A 135 23.22 -2.77 -9.77
C ASP A 135 22.34 -3.59 -8.81
N PHE A 136 22.26 -4.92 -8.97
CA PHE A 136 21.42 -5.81 -8.18
C PHE A 136 22.22 -7.02 -7.70
N SER A 137 22.65 -6.97 -6.44
CA SER A 137 23.45 -8.01 -5.81
C SER A 137 22.61 -9.23 -5.41
N LYS A 138 23.30 -10.35 -5.14
CA LYS A 138 22.68 -11.51 -4.48
C LYS A 138 22.03 -11.14 -3.14
N GLU A 139 22.62 -10.19 -2.42
CA GLU A 139 22.10 -9.70 -1.14
C GLU A 139 20.75 -8.99 -1.33
N ASP A 140 20.63 -8.11 -2.32
CA ASP A 140 19.38 -7.37 -2.61
C ASP A 140 18.27 -8.32 -3.03
N ARG A 141 18.62 -9.35 -3.80
CA ARG A 141 17.68 -10.42 -4.14
C ARG A 141 17.15 -11.13 -2.90
N MET A 142 18.04 -11.51 -1.98
CA MET A 142 17.65 -12.16 -0.73
C MET A 142 16.77 -11.23 0.13
N LYS A 143 17.13 -9.95 0.25
CA LYS A 143 16.33 -8.94 0.96
C LYS A 143 14.92 -8.84 0.39
N ASN A 144 14.77 -8.73 -0.93
CA ASN A 144 13.46 -8.64 -1.57
C ASN A 144 12.61 -9.90 -1.37
N ILE A 145 13.22 -11.09 -1.45
CA ILE A 145 12.53 -12.36 -1.20
C ILE A 145 12.06 -12.42 0.27
N VAL A 146 12.91 -12.06 1.23
CA VAL A 146 12.56 -12.03 2.66
C VAL A 146 11.45 -11.03 2.93
N ILE A 147 11.50 -9.83 2.34
CA ILE A 147 10.42 -8.84 2.41
C ILE A 147 9.11 -9.42 1.84
N GLY A 148 9.18 -10.11 0.70
CA GLY A 148 8.02 -10.77 0.11
C GLY A 148 7.40 -11.84 1.02
N ILE A 149 8.22 -12.68 1.64
CA ILE A 149 7.78 -13.70 2.60
C ILE A 149 7.16 -13.06 3.84
N PHE A 150 7.76 -11.99 4.36
CA PHE A 150 7.22 -11.24 5.50
C PHE A 150 5.86 -10.61 5.19
N ILE A 151 5.68 -10.05 3.98
CA ILE A 151 4.38 -9.54 3.53
C ILE A 151 3.37 -10.69 3.41
N PHE A 152 3.78 -11.85 2.88
CA PHE A 152 2.93 -13.02 2.74
C PHE A 152 2.39 -13.50 4.10
N THR A 153 3.26 -13.61 5.11
CA THR A 153 2.85 -14.04 6.45
C THR A 153 1.94 -13.02 7.12
N LEU A 154 2.23 -11.72 7.01
CA LEU A 154 1.37 -10.67 7.56
C LEU A 154 -0.03 -10.66 6.92
N LEU A 155 -0.11 -10.81 5.60
CA LEU A 155 -1.38 -10.89 4.88
C LEU A 155 -2.14 -12.18 5.21
N SER A 156 -1.44 -13.31 5.37
CA SER A 156 -2.05 -14.59 5.76
C SER A 156 -2.66 -14.50 7.16
N LEU A 157 -1.96 -13.85 8.10
CA LEU A 157 -2.47 -13.60 9.44
C LEU A 157 -3.74 -12.74 9.39
N TRP A 158 -3.71 -11.65 8.64
CA TRP A 158 -4.88 -10.78 8.44
C TRP A 158 -6.06 -11.51 7.80
N TYR A 159 -5.79 -12.35 6.79
CA TYR A 159 -6.81 -13.17 6.14
C TYR A 159 -7.49 -14.11 7.14
N ALA A 160 -6.69 -14.82 7.94
CA ALA A 160 -7.21 -15.72 8.98
C ALA A 160 -8.04 -14.98 10.04
N MET A 161 -7.62 -13.78 10.44
CA MET A 161 -8.38 -12.95 11.39
C MET A 161 -9.74 -12.51 10.83
N ILE A 162 -9.81 -12.15 9.54
CA ILE A 162 -11.08 -11.80 8.90
C ILE A 162 -12.02 -13.00 8.86
N ASP A 163 -11.50 -14.18 8.51
CA ASP A 163 -12.29 -15.42 8.47
C ASP A 163 -12.82 -15.80 9.86
N LEU A 164 -11.93 -15.78 10.87
CA LEU A 164 -12.29 -16.07 12.26
C LEU A 164 -13.38 -15.12 12.79
N SER A 165 -13.34 -13.85 12.41
CA SER A 165 -14.35 -12.85 12.83
C SER A 165 -15.75 -13.10 12.27
N ARG A 166 -15.90 -13.97 11.26
CA ARG A 166 -17.18 -14.30 10.63
C ARG A 166 -17.81 -15.59 11.17
N ILE A 167 -17.04 -16.40 11.88
CA ILE A 167 -17.52 -17.66 12.46
C ILE A 167 -18.32 -17.33 13.74
N PRO A 168 -19.63 -17.62 13.80
CA PRO A 168 -20.41 -17.41 15.02
C PRO A 168 -19.85 -18.30 16.13
N SER A 169 -19.83 -17.78 17.36
CA SER A 169 -19.26 -18.54 18.46
C SER A 169 -20.07 -19.84 18.66
N PRO A 170 -19.42 -20.98 18.93
CA PRO A 170 -20.15 -22.23 19.21
C PRO A 170 -20.99 -22.14 20.49
N TYR A 171 -20.80 -21.08 21.29
CA TYR A 171 -21.55 -20.80 22.52
C TYR A 171 -22.65 -19.73 22.34
N SER A 172 -22.81 -19.17 21.15
CA SER A 172 -23.93 -18.31 20.80
C SER A 172 -25.03 -19.15 20.16
N ILE A 173 -25.73 -19.91 21.01
CA ILE A 173 -27.06 -20.45 20.74
C ILE A 173 -28.02 -19.58 21.60
N PRO A 174 -29.22 -19.21 21.10
CA PRO A 174 -30.16 -18.34 21.81
C PRO A 174 -30.49 -18.79 23.24
#